data_AF-A0A640YAW0-F1
#
_entry.id   AF-A0A640YAW0-F1
#
_cell.length_a   1.000
_cell.length_b   1.000
_cell.length_c   1.000
_cell.angle_alpha   90.00
_cell.angle_beta   90.00
_cell.angle_gamma   90.00
#
_symmetry.space_group_name_H-M   'P 1'
#
loop_
_entity.id
_entity.type
_entity.pdbx_description
1 polymer ?
#
loop_
_entity_poly.entity_id
_entity_poly.type
_entity_poly.pdbx_seq_one_letter_code
_entity_poly.pdbx_strand_id
1 'polypeptide(L)'
;MDLFERAVGAVTIEHLGATRWTEYEEPEKGYHPTGEEEAYAIWTTQGPMQELCEEALIESRLQRVMLLKPPVQVTPGVAWHRNGIPHVAGIAAPTYLLVASENGEMDKLDPDLAARQTAYFADVIRRIDTADAVALRSNDPTLGDWPIREDISTRARSGPPRQVVFDAGGGRRLAVLVAGRRDRGRDVAVKVAALDGRLSGVVLEIYSDDALVGRSGPVTATRKPRRVLVRRRGHRGGYGSGTFTLVVSRGEVVLGQRNITLGRPRR
;
A
#
# COMPACT_ATOMS: atom_id res chain seq x y z
N MET A 1 22.63 -3.54 -10.88
CA MET A 1 22.59 -2.44 -9.88
C MET A 1 21.13 -2.04 -9.73
N ASP A 2 20.63 -2.01 -8.50
CA ASP A 2 19.21 -1.74 -8.20
C ASP A 2 18.90 -0.24 -8.28
N LEU A 3 17.66 0.13 -8.65
CA LEU A 3 17.19 1.51 -8.72
C LEU A 3 17.28 2.19 -7.35
N PHE A 4 16.99 1.44 -6.28
CA PHE A 4 17.05 1.92 -4.89
C PHE A 4 18.48 2.32 -4.48
N GLU A 5 19.49 1.55 -4.88
CA GLU A 5 20.91 1.80 -4.54
C GLU A 5 21.46 3.08 -5.18
N ARG A 6 20.86 3.54 -6.28
CA ARG A 6 21.30 4.72 -7.05
C ARG A 6 20.52 5.99 -6.73
N ALA A 7 19.36 5.87 -6.10
CA ALA A 7 18.49 7.00 -5.85
C ALA A 7 19.10 7.92 -4.77
N VAL A 8 19.30 9.20 -5.13
CA VAL A 8 19.73 10.26 -4.20
C VAL A 8 18.54 10.93 -3.51
N GLY A 9 17.39 10.92 -4.18
CA GLY A 9 16.10 11.37 -3.68
C GLY A 9 14.99 10.87 -4.61
N ALA A 10 13.74 10.92 -4.14
CA ALA A 10 12.59 10.51 -4.91
C ALA A 10 11.45 11.52 -4.82
N VAL A 11 10.79 11.79 -5.95
CA VAL A 11 9.60 12.65 -6.01
C VAL A 11 8.42 11.83 -6.49
N THR A 12 7.33 11.82 -5.74
CA THR A 12 6.07 11.15 -6.12
C THR A 12 4.92 12.14 -6.06
N ILE A 13 4.11 12.16 -7.10
CA ILE A 13 3.10 13.19 -7.30
C ILE A 13 1.77 12.51 -7.63
N GLU A 14 0.70 12.92 -6.94
CA GLU A 14 -0.67 12.48 -7.22
C GLU A 14 -1.63 13.67 -7.24
N HIS A 15 -2.70 13.52 -8.04
CA HIS A 15 -3.89 14.39 -8.07
C HIS A 15 -3.59 15.89 -8.20
N LEU A 16 -2.75 16.27 -9.17
CA LEU A 16 -2.50 17.67 -9.49
C LEU A 16 -3.77 18.36 -10.00
N GLY A 17 -3.90 19.65 -9.72
CA GLY A 17 -4.99 20.49 -10.22
C GLY A 17 -6.36 20.23 -9.59
N ALA A 18 -6.42 19.46 -8.50
CA ALA A 18 -7.69 19.18 -7.83
C ALA A 18 -8.33 20.45 -7.27
N THR A 19 -9.58 20.71 -7.65
CA THR A 19 -10.41 21.79 -7.08
C THR A 19 -11.28 21.25 -5.95
N ARG A 20 -11.64 22.11 -5.01
CA ARG A 20 -12.41 21.71 -3.83
C ARG A 20 -13.91 21.68 -4.14
N TRP A 21 -14.51 20.54 -3.81
CA TRP A 21 -15.96 20.29 -3.88
C TRP A 21 -16.47 19.75 -2.55
N THR A 22 -17.62 20.24 -2.11
CA THR A 22 -18.18 19.89 -0.79
C THR A 22 -19.70 19.91 -0.81
N GLU A 23 -20.29 19.20 0.15
CA GLU A 23 -21.72 19.25 0.50
C GLU A 23 -21.93 19.77 1.93
N TYR A 24 -20.85 20.01 2.69
CA TYR A 24 -20.93 20.29 4.13
C TYR A 24 -21.08 21.77 4.46
N GLU A 25 -20.59 22.67 3.61
CA GLU A 25 -20.61 24.11 3.87
C GLU A 25 -21.95 24.75 3.48
N GLU A 26 -22.57 24.26 2.41
CA GLU A 26 -23.88 24.72 1.92
C GLU A 26 -24.77 23.50 1.59
N PRO A 27 -25.36 22.82 2.60
CA PRO A 27 -26.08 21.56 2.42
C PRO A 27 -27.23 21.63 1.41
N GLU A 28 -27.89 22.79 1.29
CA GLU A 28 -28.96 23.06 0.34
C GLU A 28 -28.51 23.07 -1.12
N LYS A 29 -27.22 23.31 -1.40
CA LYS A 29 -26.65 23.23 -2.74
C LYS A 29 -26.23 21.81 -3.11
N GLY A 30 -26.27 20.88 -2.15
CA GLY A 30 -25.73 19.54 -2.31
C GLY A 30 -24.23 19.59 -2.59
N TYR A 31 -23.72 18.62 -3.34
CA TYR A 31 -22.31 18.57 -3.72
C TYR A 31 -22.00 19.56 -4.86
N HIS A 32 -21.18 20.59 -4.57
CA HIS A 32 -20.96 21.72 -5.47
C HIS A 32 -19.50 22.24 -5.41
N PRO A 33 -19.03 23.01 -6.42
CA PRO A 33 -17.69 23.59 -6.40
C PRO A 33 -17.64 24.77 -5.41
N THR A 34 -16.54 24.88 -4.67
CA THR A 34 -16.32 25.99 -3.72
C THR A 34 -15.60 27.19 -4.34
N GLY A 35 -14.99 27.00 -5.52
CA GLY A 35 -14.08 27.98 -6.13
C GLY A 35 -12.68 27.99 -5.50
N GLU A 36 -12.40 27.11 -4.54
CA GLU A 36 -11.09 26.96 -3.91
C GLU A 36 -10.29 25.79 -4.48
N GLU A 37 -8.97 25.84 -4.28
CA GLU A 37 -8.06 24.71 -4.51
C GLU A 37 -8.31 23.61 -3.46
N GLU A 38 -8.26 22.34 -3.84
CA GLU A 38 -8.30 21.23 -2.88
C GLU A 38 -7.04 21.26 -2.01
N ALA A 39 -7.17 20.90 -0.72
CA ALA A 39 -6.02 20.87 0.17
C ALA A 39 -4.96 19.88 -0.35
N TYR A 40 -3.72 20.34 -0.50
CA TYR A 40 -2.62 19.55 -1.06
C TYR A 40 -1.59 19.24 0.03
N ALA A 41 -1.40 17.95 0.31
CA ALA A 41 -0.52 17.50 1.38
C ALA A 41 0.77 16.93 0.80
N ILE A 42 1.92 17.43 1.27
CA ILE A 42 3.25 17.03 0.80
C ILE A 42 4.05 16.45 1.96
N TRP A 43 4.33 15.15 1.90
CA TRP A 43 5.21 14.48 2.84
C TRP A 43 6.65 14.55 2.38
N THR A 44 7.52 15.02 3.27
CA THR A 44 8.95 15.19 2.99
C THR A 44 9.79 14.42 4.00
N THR A 45 10.96 13.97 3.58
CA THR A 45 12.03 13.63 4.51
C THR A 45 12.43 14.90 5.26
N GLN A 46 12.57 14.81 6.59
CA GLN A 46 12.92 15.97 7.42
C GLN A 46 14.37 16.44 7.17
N GLY A 47 14.69 17.64 7.65
CA GLY A 47 16.03 18.24 7.48
C GLY A 47 16.20 18.90 6.11
N PRO A 48 17.36 18.79 5.47
CA PRO A 48 17.66 19.52 4.24
C PRO A 48 16.66 19.29 3.10
N MET A 49 16.10 18.08 2.96
CA MET A 49 15.07 17.81 1.95
C MET A 49 13.79 18.64 2.18
N GLN A 50 13.36 18.78 3.43
CA GLN A 50 12.19 19.58 3.79
C GLN A 50 12.45 21.08 3.57
N GLU A 51 13.65 21.56 3.89
CA GLU A 51 14.06 22.96 3.69
C GLU A 51 13.96 23.36 2.20
N LEU A 52 14.46 22.50 1.29
CA LEU A 52 14.32 22.73 -0.16
C LEU A 52 12.85 22.83 -0.61
N CYS A 53 11.96 22.05 0.01
CA CYS A 53 10.53 22.07 -0.30
C CYS A 53 9.87 23.34 0.25
N GLU A 54 10.27 23.78 1.44
CA GLU A 54 9.76 25.01 2.07
C GLU A 54 10.10 26.24 1.23
N GLU A 55 11.36 26.37 0.81
CA GLU A 55 11.80 27.47 -0.06
C GLU A 55 11.04 27.47 -1.39
N ALA A 56 10.97 26.31 -2.07
CA ALA A 56 10.24 26.17 -3.32
C ALA A 56 8.74 26.49 -3.16
N LEU A 57 8.15 26.14 -2.01
CA LEU A 57 6.74 26.38 -1.73
C LEU A 57 6.47 27.88 -1.57
N ILE A 58 7.30 28.56 -0.79
CA ILE A 58 7.23 30.02 -0.59
C ILE A 58 7.32 30.74 -1.94
N GLU A 59 8.26 30.34 -2.79
CA GLU A 59 8.46 30.95 -4.13
C GLU A 59 7.30 30.66 -5.09
N SER A 60 6.72 29.46 -5.03
CA SER A 60 5.61 29.06 -5.90
C SER A 60 4.30 29.83 -5.65
N ARG A 61 4.16 30.41 -4.45
CA ARG A 61 2.94 31.07 -3.96
C ARG A 61 1.68 30.19 -4.00
N LEU A 62 1.84 28.86 -4.08
CA LEU A 62 0.72 27.92 -3.97
C LEU A 62 0.02 28.11 -2.62
N GLN A 63 -1.30 28.09 -2.64
CA GLN A 63 -2.12 28.22 -1.44
C GLN A 63 -2.63 26.84 -1.03
N ARG A 64 -3.08 26.69 0.22
CA ARG A 64 -3.68 25.44 0.73
C ARG A 64 -2.80 24.19 0.58
N VAL A 65 -1.48 24.40 0.53
CA VAL A 65 -0.47 23.33 0.55
C VAL A 65 0.11 23.19 1.95
N MET A 66 0.27 21.96 2.41
CA MET A 66 0.87 21.65 3.72
C MET A 66 2.11 20.78 3.53
N LEU A 67 3.23 21.19 4.12
CA LEU A 67 4.38 20.31 4.31
C LEU A 67 4.17 19.49 5.59
N LEU A 68 4.17 18.17 5.44
CA LEU A 68 3.88 17.21 6.50
C LEU A 68 5.09 16.33 6.79
N LYS A 69 5.15 15.86 8.03
CA LYS A 69 6.23 15.01 8.55
C LYS A 69 5.77 13.55 8.70
N PRO A 70 6.66 12.56 8.48
CA PRO A 70 6.43 11.16 8.85
C PRO A 70 6.16 11.00 10.37
N PRO A 71 5.58 9.87 10.85
CA PRO A 71 5.50 8.56 10.21
C PRO A 71 4.16 8.24 9.52
N VAL A 72 3.12 9.06 9.70
CA VAL A 72 1.83 8.86 9.03
C VAL A 72 1.95 9.42 7.63
N GLN A 73 2.13 8.54 6.64
CA GLN A 73 2.22 8.89 5.23
C GLN A 73 1.23 8.06 4.42
N VAL A 74 0.37 8.74 3.67
CA VAL A 74 -0.70 8.12 2.85
C VAL A 74 -0.40 8.14 1.36
N THR A 75 0.82 8.54 0.99
CA THR A 75 1.30 8.64 -0.40
C THR A 75 2.17 7.44 -0.79
N PRO A 76 2.40 7.18 -2.09
CA PRO A 76 3.36 6.17 -2.55
C PRO A 76 4.78 6.40 -2.05
N GLY A 77 5.10 7.63 -1.66
CA GLY A 77 6.41 8.00 -1.10
C GLY A 77 6.81 7.19 0.13
N VAL A 78 5.85 6.54 0.81
CA VAL A 78 6.13 5.62 1.92
C VAL A 78 7.08 4.50 1.51
N ALA A 79 7.10 4.09 0.24
CA ALA A 79 8.05 3.09 -0.24
C ALA A 79 9.50 3.60 -0.19
N TRP A 80 9.73 4.87 -0.55
CA TRP A 80 11.06 5.48 -0.51
C TRP A 80 11.53 5.70 0.92
N HIS A 81 10.65 6.25 1.77
CA HIS A 81 10.92 6.49 3.18
C HIS A 81 11.40 5.22 3.88
N ARG A 82 10.68 4.11 3.65
CA ARG A 82 10.99 2.81 4.23
C ARG A 82 12.30 2.20 3.75
N ASN A 83 12.81 2.61 2.60
CA ASN A 83 14.09 2.14 2.08
C ASN A 83 15.25 3.11 2.39
N GLY A 84 15.03 4.09 3.27
CA GLY A 84 16.08 5.05 3.63
C GLY A 84 16.42 6.03 2.51
N ILE A 85 15.52 6.22 1.55
CA ILE A 85 15.71 7.14 0.42
C ILE A 85 14.96 8.45 0.73
N PRO A 86 15.65 9.60 0.73
CA PRO A 86 15.02 10.90 0.88
C PRO A 86 13.90 11.10 -0.14
N HIS A 87 12.77 11.66 0.26
CA HIS A 87 11.66 11.83 -0.67
C HIS A 87 10.84 13.09 -0.46
N VAL A 88 10.08 13.42 -1.50
CA VAL A 88 8.99 14.40 -1.51
C VAL A 88 7.78 13.73 -2.14
N ALA A 89 6.63 13.76 -1.46
CA ALA A 89 5.46 13.01 -1.89
C ALA A 89 4.17 13.80 -1.70
N GLY A 90 3.60 14.29 -2.80
CA GLY A 90 2.40 15.12 -2.81
C GLY A 90 1.13 14.37 -3.20
N ILE A 91 0.02 14.70 -2.56
CA ILE A 91 -1.32 14.20 -2.89
C ILE A 91 -2.37 15.24 -2.50
N ALA A 92 -3.37 15.44 -3.35
CA ALA A 92 -4.70 15.91 -2.93
C ALA A 92 -5.57 14.67 -2.64
N ALA A 93 -6.44 14.74 -1.64
CA ALA A 93 -7.39 13.67 -1.34
C ALA A 93 -8.84 14.10 -1.65
N PRO A 94 -9.18 14.43 -2.93
CA PRO A 94 -10.50 14.91 -3.24
C PRO A 94 -11.58 13.85 -3.02
N THR A 95 -12.75 14.29 -2.60
CA THR A 95 -13.93 13.43 -2.34
C THR A 95 -14.40 12.67 -3.58
N TYR A 96 -14.09 13.18 -4.78
CA TYR A 96 -14.50 12.61 -6.06
C TYR A 96 -13.63 11.47 -6.59
N LEU A 97 -12.58 11.02 -5.86
CA LEU A 97 -11.74 9.88 -6.28
C LEU A 97 -12.45 8.53 -6.36
N LEU A 98 -13.65 8.42 -5.74
CA LEU A 98 -14.43 7.19 -5.70
C LEU A 98 -15.57 7.15 -6.72
N VAL A 99 -15.68 8.18 -7.56
CA VAL A 99 -16.76 8.30 -8.55
C VAL A 99 -16.26 7.82 -9.91
N ALA A 100 -17.03 6.93 -10.54
CA ALA A 100 -16.85 6.57 -11.93
C ALA A 100 -17.93 7.29 -12.76
N SER A 101 -17.54 8.30 -13.51
CA SER A 101 -18.42 9.04 -14.43
C SER A 101 -17.90 9.01 -15.86
N GLU A 102 -18.77 9.36 -16.80
CA GLU A 102 -18.46 9.40 -18.23
C GLU A 102 -17.29 10.35 -18.54
N ASN A 103 -17.23 11.51 -17.86
CA ASN A 103 -16.15 12.49 -18.04
C ASN A 103 -14.99 12.30 -17.06
N GLY A 104 -15.01 11.25 -16.22
CA GLY A 104 -13.95 11.02 -15.22
C GLY A 104 -13.70 12.18 -14.26
N GLU A 105 -14.73 13.01 -13.99
CA GLU A 105 -14.65 14.19 -13.12
C GLU A 105 -13.66 15.27 -13.61
N MET A 106 -13.38 15.34 -14.91
CA MET A 106 -12.42 16.29 -15.48
C MET A 106 -12.82 17.77 -15.30
N ASP A 107 -14.09 18.05 -15.04
CA ASP A 107 -14.61 19.37 -14.65
C ASP A 107 -14.08 19.86 -13.29
N LYS A 108 -13.48 18.97 -12.50
CA LYS A 108 -12.89 19.27 -11.19
C LYS A 108 -11.37 19.48 -11.23
N LEU A 109 -10.79 19.42 -12.43
CA LEU A 109 -9.39 19.74 -12.70
C LEU A 109 -9.24 21.21 -13.10
N ASP A 110 -8.45 21.96 -12.36
CA ASP A 110 -7.93 23.26 -12.77
C ASP A 110 -6.55 23.05 -13.44
N PRO A 111 -6.43 23.28 -14.77
CA PRO A 111 -5.18 23.10 -15.49
C PRO A 111 -4.10 24.12 -15.11
N ASP A 112 -4.48 25.35 -14.73
CA ASP A 112 -3.54 26.38 -14.31
C ASP A 112 -2.98 26.05 -12.92
N LEU A 113 -3.82 25.53 -12.01
CA LEU A 113 -3.36 24.98 -10.74
C LEU A 113 -2.42 23.79 -10.96
N ALA A 114 -2.77 22.85 -11.84
CA ALA A 114 -1.91 21.71 -12.17
C ALA A 114 -0.54 22.17 -12.71
N ALA A 115 -0.52 23.21 -13.56
CA ALA A 115 0.71 23.79 -14.09
C ALA A 115 1.57 24.42 -12.98
N ARG A 116 0.97 25.20 -12.06
CA ARG A 116 1.69 25.79 -10.91
C ARG A 116 2.27 24.73 -9.99
N GLN A 117 1.50 23.68 -9.67
CA GLN A 117 1.97 22.57 -8.84
C GLN A 117 3.08 21.76 -9.55
N THR A 118 2.96 21.58 -10.87
CA THR A 118 4.03 20.96 -11.68
C THR A 118 5.31 21.79 -11.63
N ALA A 119 5.19 23.11 -11.75
CA ALA A 119 6.33 24.03 -11.66
C ALA A 119 7.02 23.96 -10.29
N TYR A 120 6.24 23.88 -9.20
CA TYR A 120 6.77 23.65 -7.84
C TYR A 120 7.58 22.34 -7.77
N PHE A 121 7.04 21.21 -8.23
CA PHE A 121 7.77 19.94 -8.18
C PHE A 121 9.00 19.93 -9.09
N ALA A 122 8.92 20.57 -10.26
CA ALA A 122 10.07 20.75 -11.13
C ALA A 122 11.18 21.58 -10.45
N ASP A 123 10.80 22.57 -9.63
CA ASP A 123 11.76 23.35 -8.85
C ASP A 123 12.43 22.52 -7.76
N VAL A 124 11.64 21.79 -6.98
CA VAL A 124 12.15 20.85 -5.98
C VAL A 124 13.11 19.84 -6.60
N ILE A 125 12.78 19.26 -7.77
CA ILE A 125 13.68 18.32 -8.47
C ILE A 125 15.01 19.00 -8.84
N ARG A 126 14.99 20.22 -9.38
CA ARG A 126 16.20 20.97 -9.73
C ARG A 126 17.06 21.29 -8.49
N ARG A 127 16.44 21.60 -7.36
CA ARG A 127 17.14 21.78 -6.08
C ARG A 127 17.78 20.47 -5.60
N ILE A 128 17.05 19.35 -5.67
CA ILE A 128 17.58 18.03 -5.32
C ILE A 128 18.78 17.65 -6.19
N ASP A 129 18.73 17.91 -7.50
CA ASP A 129 19.79 17.57 -8.46
C ASP A 129 21.12 18.28 -8.16
N THR A 130 21.09 19.40 -7.43
CA THR A 130 22.28 20.19 -7.08
C THR A 130 22.68 20.09 -5.61
N ALA A 131 21.84 19.45 -4.78
CA ALA A 131 22.08 19.27 -3.36
C ALA A 131 23.08 18.15 -3.06
N ASP A 132 23.72 18.21 -1.89
CA ASP A 132 24.54 17.11 -1.39
C ASP A 132 23.65 15.90 -0.99
N ALA A 133 23.83 14.79 -1.71
CA ALA A 133 23.08 13.56 -1.50
C ALA A 133 23.25 12.95 -0.08
N VAL A 134 24.36 13.24 0.61
CA VAL A 134 24.55 12.82 2.00
C VAL A 134 23.72 13.70 2.93
N ALA A 135 23.73 15.02 2.70
CA ALA A 135 22.95 15.97 3.47
C ALA A 135 21.44 15.70 3.36
N LEU A 136 20.94 15.37 2.16
CA LEU A 136 19.51 15.03 1.95
C LEU A 136 19.00 13.85 2.80
N ARG A 137 19.90 12.98 3.29
CA ARG A 137 19.56 11.83 4.17
C ARG A 137 19.65 12.15 5.64
N SER A 138 20.20 13.29 6.00
CA SER A 138 20.49 13.65 7.39
C SER A 138 19.26 14.19 8.11
N ASN A 139 19.27 14.12 9.45
CA ASN A 139 18.33 14.81 10.33
C ASN A 139 16.84 14.40 10.22
N ASP A 140 16.54 13.28 9.55
CA ASP A 140 15.26 12.58 9.68
C ASP A 140 15.44 11.29 10.50
N PRO A 141 15.04 11.28 11.80
CA PRO A 141 15.21 10.11 12.65
C PRO A 141 14.30 8.95 12.27
N THR A 142 13.31 9.16 11.40
CA THR A 142 12.35 8.14 10.97
C THR A 142 12.69 7.50 9.63
N LEU A 143 13.65 8.08 8.89
CA LEU A 143 14.05 7.63 7.57
C LEU A 143 14.63 6.21 7.64
N GLY A 144 13.94 5.25 7.02
CA GLY A 144 14.30 3.85 7.07
C GLY A 144 13.84 3.08 8.30
N ASP A 145 13.11 3.69 9.26
CA ASP A 145 12.65 3.04 10.50
C ASP A 145 11.65 1.90 10.29
N TRP A 146 11.10 1.79 9.08
CA TRP A 146 10.16 0.76 8.69
C TRP A 146 10.63 0.05 7.43
N PRO A 147 11.79 -0.65 7.44
CA PRO A 147 12.21 -1.38 6.26
C PRO A 147 11.05 -2.25 5.84
N ILE A 148 10.65 -2.14 4.57
CA ILE A 148 9.87 -3.20 3.96
C ILE A 148 10.79 -4.41 4.10
N ARG A 149 10.59 -5.22 5.15
CA ARG A 149 11.17 -6.56 5.20
C ARG A 149 10.79 -7.13 3.87
N GLU A 150 11.77 -7.35 2.99
CA GLU A 150 11.53 -7.86 1.66
C GLU A 150 10.45 -8.91 1.79
N ASP A 151 9.29 -8.64 1.22
CA ASP A 151 8.31 -9.68 1.10
C ASP A 151 8.85 -10.58 0.01
N ILE A 152 9.81 -11.44 0.38
CA ILE A 152 10.40 -12.50 -0.45
C ILE A 152 9.35 -13.53 -0.88
N SER A 153 8.06 -13.24 -0.65
CA SER A 153 6.99 -14.01 -1.22
C SER A 153 6.85 -13.68 -2.71
N THR A 154 7.01 -14.69 -3.57
CA THR A 154 6.57 -14.59 -4.95
C THR A 154 5.05 -14.45 -4.93
N ARG A 155 4.56 -13.23 -5.16
CA ARG A 155 3.14 -12.87 -5.07
C ARG A 155 2.29 -13.91 -5.82
N ALA A 156 1.35 -14.52 -5.12
CA ALA A 156 0.31 -15.32 -5.76
C ALA A 156 -0.56 -14.40 -6.64
N ARG A 157 -0.93 -14.86 -7.85
CA ARG A 157 -1.97 -14.20 -8.66
C ARG A 157 -3.29 -14.89 -8.35
N SER A 158 -3.99 -14.44 -7.33
CA SER A 158 -5.40 -14.81 -7.17
C SER A 158 -6.26 -13.90 -8.05
N GLY A 159 -7.30 -14.46 -8.68
CA GLY A 159 -8.45 -13.67 -9.18
C GLY A 159 -9.16 -12.89 -8.05
N PRO A 160 -10.38 -12.35 -8.25
CA PRO A 160 -10.96 -11.23 -7.49
C PRO A 160 -10.99 -11.44 -5.96
N PRO A 161 -11.21 -10.38 -5.16
CA PRO A 161 -10.24 -9.77 -4.24
C PRO A 161 -9.20 -10.70 -3.58
N ARG A 162 -7.96 -10.19 -3.40
CA ARG A 162 -6.84 -10.87 -2.72
C ARG A 162 -7.16 -11.38 -1.31
N GLN A 163 -8.17 -10.78 -0.70
CA GLN A 163 -8.69 -11.09 0.62
C GLN A 163 -10.06 -11.75 0.47
N VAL A 164 -10.27 -12.84 1.21
CA VAL A 164 -11.58 -13.48 1.38
C VAL A 164 -11.94 -13.42 2.86
N VAL A 165 -13.23 -13.26 3.15
CA VAL A 165 -13.75 -13.32 4.51
C VAL A 165 -14.61 -14.57 4.62
N PHE A 166 -14.25 -15.47 5.54
CA PHE A 166 -15.00 -16.68 5.85
C PHE A 166 -15.88 -16.46 7.08
N ASP A 167 -17.06 -17.06 7.09
CA ASP A 167 -17.85 -17.22 8.31
C ASP A 167 -17.16 -18.25 9.22
N ALA A 168 -16.90 -17.87 10.47
CA ALA A 168 -16.25 -18.68 11.49
C ALA A 168 -17.23 -19.15 12.58
N GLY A 169 -18.55 -18.99 12.34
CA GLY A 169 -19.64 -19.43 13.18
C GLY A 169 -19.89 -18.56 14.41
N GLY A 170 -21.16 -18.42 14.78
CA GLY A 170 -21.60 -17.59 15.91
C GLY A 170 -21.36 -16.09 15.66
N GLY A 171 -21.59 -15.63 14.42
CA GLY A 171 -21.41 -14.23 14.03
C GLY A 171 -19.96 -13.76 13.90
N ARG A 172 -18.98 -14.68 13.97
CA ARG A 172 -17.56 -14.35 13.85
C ARG A 172 -17.07 -14.53 12.43
N ARG A 173 -16.17 -13.66 11.98
CA ARG A 173 -15.59 -13.71 10.64
C ARG A 173 -14.07 -13.77 10.68
N LEU A 174 -13.50 -14.47 9.70
CA LEU A 174 -12.07 -14.63 9.50
C LEU A 174 -11.66 -14.09 8.14
N ALA A 175 -10.89 -13.01 8.12
CA ALA A 175 -10.25 -12.50 6.91
C ALA A 175 -8.96 -13.29 6.63
N VAL A 176 -8.81 -13.72 5.37
CA VAL A 176 -7.68 -14.52 4.88
C VAL A 176 -7.13 -13.88 3.61
N LEU A 177 -5.82 -13.64 3.58
CA LEU A 177 -5.10 -13.02 2.47
C LEU A 177 -3.88 -13.88 2.11
N VAL A 178 -3.82 -14.39 0.88
CA VAL A 178 -2.69 -15.20 0.40
C VAL A 178 -1.61 -14.27 -0.13
N ALA A 179 -0.47 -14.21 0.56
CA ALA A 179 0.64 -13.34 0.18
C ALA A 179 1.48 -13.94 -0.96
N GLY A 180 1.64 -15.27 -1.00
CA GLY A 180 2.40 -15.96 -2.05
C GLY A 180 3.40 -16.97 -1.49
N ARG A 181 4.31 -17.48 -2.33
CA ARG A 181 5.30 -18.49 -1.93
C ARG A 181 6.53 -17.84 -1.32
N ARG A 182 6.98 -18.29 -0.14
CA ARG A 182 8.15 -17.80 0.60
C ARG A 182 9.28 -18.84 0.60
N ASP A 183 10.48 -18.42 1.03
CA ASP A 183 11.64 -19.29 1.25
C ASP A 183 11.96 -20.18 0.06
N ARG A 184 12.21 -19.53 -1.10
CA ARG A 184 12.44 -20.19 -2.40
C ARG A 184 11.33 -21.17 -2.81
N GLY A 185 10.11 -20.89 -2.35
CA GLY A 185 8.94 -21.69 -2.62
C GLY A 185 8.62 -22.73 -1.55
N ARG A 186 9.43 -22.93 -0.51
CA ARG A 186 9.20 -23.98 0.50
C ARG A 186 7.91 -23.80 1.29
N ASP A 187 7.48 -22.56 1.48
CA ASP A 187 6.29 -22.20 2.23
C ASP A 187 5.31 -21.38 1.39
N VAL A 188 4.03 -21.38 1.78
CA VAL A 188 3.05 -20.38 1.36
C VAL A 188 2.73 -19.48 2.55
N ALA A 189 2.91 -18.18 2.36
CA ALA A 189 2.56 -17.18 3.37
C ALA A 189 1.10 -16.76 3.21
N VAL A 190 0.34 -16.90 4.30
CA VAL A 190 -1.06 -16.49 4.41
C VAL A 190 -1.20 -15.54 5.59
N LYS A 191 -1.84 -14.40 5.43
CA LYS A 191 -2.22 -13.51 6.52
C LYS A 191 -3.64 -13.83 6.96
N VAL A 192 -3.86 -13.94 8.26
CA VAL A 192 -5.18 -14.18 8.87
C VAL A 192 -5.49 -13.11 9.90
N ALA A 193 -6.75 -12.67 9.97
CA ALA A 193 -7.27 -11.76 10.99
C ALA A 193 -8.71 -12.13 11.37
N ALA A 194 -9.00 -12.20 12.67
CA ALA A 194 -10.35 -12.38 13.17
C ALA A 194 -11.01 -11.01 13.31
N LEU A 195 -12.03 -10.73 12.49
CA LEU A 195 -12.65 -9.39 12.44
C LEU A 195 -13.44 -9.11 13.73
N ASP A 196 -14.07 -10.14 14.27
CA ASP A 196 -15.00 -10.05 15.40
C ASP A 196 -14.36 -10.58 16.70
N GLY A 197 -13.05 -10.37 16.89
CA GLY A 197 -12.35 -10.64 18.15
C GLY A 197 -11.21 -11.65 18.03
N ARG A 198 -11.33 -12.81 18.69
CA ARG A 198 -10.30 -13.86 18.76
C ARG A 198 -10.86 -15.20 18.27
N LEU A 199 -10.12 -15.87 17.38
CA LEU A 199 -10.42 -17.20 16.87
C LEU A 199 -9.20 -18.10 17.07
N SER A 200 -9.34 -19.12 17.92
CA SER A 200 -8.28 -20.09 18.22
C SER A 200 -8.46 -21.38 17.43
N GLY A 201 -7.36 -22.08 17.17
CA GLY A 201 -7.38 -23.40 16.53
C GLY A 201 -7.62 -23.37 15.01
N VAL A 202 -7.35 -22.23 14.37
CA VAL A 202 -7.46 -22.10 12.92
C VAL A 202 -6.29 -22.85 12.26
N VAL A 203 -6.58 -23.66 11.25
CA VAL A 203 -5.60 -24.41 10.48
C VAL A 203 -5.76 -24.04 9.00
N LEU A 204 -4.62 -23.92 8.31
CA LEU A 204 -4.57 -23.63 6.88
C LEU A 204 -3.95 -24.84 6.18
N GLU A 205 -4.65 -25.34 5.18
CA GLU A 205 -4.24 -26.50 4.40
C GLU A 205 -4.21 -26.13 2.91
N ILE A 206 -3.24 -26.67 2.19
CA ILE A 206 -3.12 -26.47 0.75
C ILE A 206 -3.17 -27.83 0.08
N TYR A 207 -4.04 -27.94 -0.90
CA TYR A 207 -4.26 -29.13 -1.72
C TYR A 207 -3.83 -28.88 -3.17
N SER A 208 -3.32 -29.93 -3.81
CA SER A 208 -3.06 -30.01 -5.25
C SER A 208 -3.72 -31.30 -5.74
N ASP A 209 -4.64 -31.21 -6.70
CA ASP A 209 -5.37 -32.38 -7.23
C ASP A 209 -5.90 -33.29 -6.10
N ASP A 210 -6.61 -32.67 -5.15
CA ASP A 210 -7.18 -33.29 -3.93
C ASP A 210 -6.19 -33.95 -2.96
N ALA A 211 -4.88 -33.88 -3.23
CA ALA A 211 -3.84 -34.30 -2.31
C ALA A 211 -3.40 -33.16 -1.39
N LEU A 212 -3.39 -33.40 -0.07
CA LEU A 212 -2.86 -32.45 0.91
C LEU A 212 -1.34 -32.29 0.73
N VAL A 213 -0.92 -31.14 0.19
CA VAL A 213 0.49 -30.84 -0.08
C VAL A 213 1.14 -29.98 0.98
N GLY A 214 0.38 -29.32 1.85
CA GLY A 214 0.96 -28.66 3.02
C GLY A 214 -0.05 -28.14 4.02
N ARG A 215 0.42 -27.91 5.24
CA ARG A 215 -0.42 -27.60 6.39
C ARG A 215 0.29 -26.67 7.36
N SER A 216 -0.45 -25.76 7.99
CA SER A 216 0.04 -24.97 9.12
C SER A 216 -0.18 -25.70 10.45
N GLY A 217 0.56 -25.31 11.49
CA GLY A 217 0.12 -25.57 12.86
C GLY A 217 -1.18 -24.83 13.17
N PRO A 218 -1.90 -25.21 14.25
CA PRO A 218 -3.05 -24.44 14.71
C PRO A 218 -2.61 -23.04 15.14
N VAL A 219 -3.35 -22.02 14.73
CA VAL A 219 -3.07 -20.63 15.06
C VAL A 219 -4.23 -19.98 15.77
N THR A 220 -3.90 -18.96 16.56
CA THR A 220 -4.87 -18.00 17.09
C THR A 220 -4.83 -16.74 16.23
N ALA A 221 -5.95 -16.45 15.57
CA ALA A 221 -6.19 -15.20 14.86
C ALA A 221 -6.83 -14.17 15.82
N THR A 222 -6.38 -12.92 15.71
CA THR A 222 -6.94 -11.76 16.42
C THR A 222 -7.27 -10.68 15.40
N ARG A 223 -7.80 -9.53 15.83
CA ARG A 223 -8.02 -8.36 14.96
C ARG A 223 -6.74 -7.88 14.27
N LYS A 224 -5.57 -8.09 14.87
CA LYS A 224 -4.28 -7.73 14.25
C LYS A 224 -3.89 -8.82 13.24
N PRO A 225 -3.69 -8.49 11.94
CA PRO A 225 -3.30 -9.47 10.95
C PRO A 225 -2.01 -10.19 11.33
N ARG A 226 -2.04 -11.52 11.33
CA ARG A 226 -0.90 -12.38 11.62
C ARG A 226 -0.52 -13.18 10.38
N ARG A 227 0.78 -13.25 10.10
CA ARG A 227 1.32 -14.13 9.06
C ARG A 227 1.41 -15.56 9.59
N VAL A 228 0.91 -16.50 8.79
CA VAL A 228 0.97 -17.94 8.98
C VAL A 228 1.68 -18.55 7.79
N LEU A 229 2.56 -19.51 8.05
CA LEU A 229 3.27 -20.23 7.01
C LEU A 229 2.65 -21.62 6.87
N VAL A 230 2.20 -21.94 5.66
CA VAL A 230 1.78 -23.29 5.29
C VAL A 230 3.00 -23.97 4.70
N ARG A 231 3.54 -24.96 5.42
CA ARG A 231 4.76 -25.66 5.01
C ARG A 231 4.41 -26.84 4.11
N ARG A 232 5.17 -27.02 3.03
CA ARG A 232 4.98 -28.18 2.14
C ARG A 232 5.35 -29.48 2.86
N ARG A 233 4.54 -30.53 2.70
CA ARG A 233 4.78 -31.87 3.25
C ARG A 233 5.61 -32.70 2.27
N GLY A 234 6.60 -33.43 2.78
CA GLY A 234 7.18 -34.61 2.11
C GLY A 234 8.07 -34.40 0.88
N HIS A 235 8.36 -33.16 0.44
CA HIS A 235 9.21 -32.92 -0.74
C HIS A 235 10.42 -32.04 -0.44
N ARG A 236 11.59 -32.39 -1.01
CA ARG A 236 12.78 -31.51 -1.07
C ARG A 236 12.57 -30.28 -1.96
N GLY A 237 11.52 -30.27 -2.79
CA GLY A 237 11.12 -29.13 -3.61
C GLY A 237 9.96 -28.35 -2.97
N GLY A 238 10.02 -27.02 -3.00
CA GLY A 238 8.93 -26.15 -2.54
C GLY A 238 7.69 -26.21 -3.42
N TYR A 239 6.65 -25.44 -3.09
CA TYR A 239 5.44 -25.22 -3.90
C TYR A 239 5.81 -24.82 -5.35
N GLY A 240 5.40 -25.68 -6.29
CA GLY A 240 5.52 -25.43 -7.72
C GLY A 240 4.68 -24.25 -8.18
N SER A 241 4.82 -23.88 -9.45
CA SER A 241 3.86 -22.97 -10.07
C SER A 241 2.61 -23.76 -10.47
N GLY A 242 1.42 -23.23 -10.22
CA GLY A 242 0.17 -23.94 -10.51
C GLY A 242 -1.01 -23.41 -9.70
N THR A 243 -2.17 -24.04 -9.90
CA THR A 243 -3.39 -23.80 -9.12
C THR A 243 -3.46 -24.80 -7.98
N PHE A 244 -3.82 -24.31 -6.80
CA PHE A 244 -3.96 -25.08 -5.58
C PHE A 244 -5.27 -24.70 -4.89
N THR A 245 -5.77 -25.54 -4.00
CA THR A 245 -6.92 -25.21 -3.16
C THR A 245 -6.43 -24.89 -1.74
N LEU A 246 -6.67 -23.67 -1.27
CA LEU A 246 -6.51 -23.31 0.13
C LEU A 246 -7.79 -23.68 0.88
N VAL A 247 -7.66 -24.51 1.91
CA VAL A 247 -8.74 -24.86 2.84
C VAL A 247 -8.42 -24.24 4.20
N VAL A 248 -9.43 -23.62 4.81
CA VAL A 248 -9.32 -23.02 6.14
C VAL A 248 -10.28 -23.74 7.08
N SER A 249 -9.77 -24.31 8.15
CA SER A 249 -10.55 -25.10 9.10
C SER A 249 -10.31 -24.66 10.54
N ARG A 250 -11.23 -25.04 11.43
CA ARG A 250 -11.12 -24.88 12.87
C ARG A 250 -11.66 -26.14 13.55
N GLY A 251 -10.76 -26.93 14.13
CA GLY A 251 -11.10 -28.29 14.55
C GLY A 251 -11.50 -29.12 13.33
N GLU A 252 -12.67 -29.75 13.38
CA GLU A 252 -13.23 -30.55 12.28
C GLU A 252 -14.09 -29.72 11.30
N VAL A 253 -14.32 -28.44 11.59
CA VAL A 253 -15.20 -27.57 10.79
C VAL A 253 -14.37 -26.85 9.72
N VAL A 254 -14.74 -27.03 8.45
CA VAL A 254 -14.22 -26.22 7.34
C VAL A 254 -14.94 -24.87 7.34
N LEU A 255 -14.18 -23.79 7.52
CA LEU A 255 -14.69 -22.41 7.48
C LEU A 255 -14.85 -21.92 6.03
N GLY A 256 -14.03 -22.45 5.14
CA GLY A 256 -14.15 -22.22 3.70
C GLY A 256 -12.94 -22.69 2.93
N GLN A 257 -13.07 -22.65 1.62
CA GLN A 257 -12.02 -23.04 0.68
C GLN A 257 -11.98 -22.11 -0.52
N ARG A 258 -10.83 -22.03 -1.17
CA ARG A 258 -10.64 -21.20 -2.36
C ARG A 258 -9.46 -21.64 -3.21
N ASN A 259 -9.61 -21.53 -4.53
CA ASN A 259 -8.51 -21.71 -5.48
C ASN A 259 -7.51 -20.54 -5.42
N ILE A 260 -6.23 -20.88 -5.36
CA ILE A 260 -5.09 -19.95 -5.33
C ILE A 260 -4.11 -20.33 -6.43
N THR A 261 -3.54 -19.36 -7.13
CA THR A 261 -2.51 -19.62 -8.14
C THR A 261 -1.16 -19.14 -7.64
N LEU A 262 -0.20 -20.05 -7.54
CA LEU A 262 1.15 -19.79 -7.08
C LEU A 262 2.11 -19.72 -8.29
N GLY A 263 3.03 -18.76 -8.29
CA GLY A 263 4.04 -18.59 -9.35
C GLY A 263 3.56 -17.87 -10.61
N ARG A 264 4.47 -17.61 -11.55
CA ARG A 264 4.16 -17.08 -12.88
C ARG A 264 3.72 -18.25 -13.79
N PRO A 265 2.70 -18.10 -14.66
CA PRO A 265 2.54 -19.00 -15.78
C PRO A 265 3.85 -18.98 -16.57
N ARG A 266 4.36 -20.15 -16.98
CA ARG A 266 5.36 -20.20 -18.04
C ARG A 266 4.69 -19.56 -19.27
N ARG A 267 5.21 -18.40 -19.68
CA ARG A 267 5.01 -17.92 -21.05
C ARG A 267 6.00 -18.64 -21.92
#